data_AF-A0A946XFT5-F1
#
_entry.id   AF-A0A946XFT5-F1
#
_cell.length_a   1.000
_cell.length_b   1.000
_cell.length_c   1.000
_cell.angle_alpha   90.00
_cell.angle_beta   90.00
_cell.angle_gamma   90.00
#
_symmetry.space_group_name_H-M   'P 1'
#
loop_
_entity.id
_entity.type
_entity.pdbx_description
1 polymer ?
#
loop_
_entity_poly.entity_id
_entity_poly.type
_entity_poly.pdbx_seq_one_letter_code
_entity_poly.pdbx_strand_id
1 'polypeptide(L)'
;MVDRASKTSGGGLRLVGWLLVGLGLVGTIGSLWADQIWVLYDVIYSSGATMQWVESLVPYYPFVPFFPVFAIMFGAYLIVRSHQQ
;
A
#
# COMPACT_ATOMS: atom_id res chain seq x y z
N MET A 1 -24.87 27.74 1.06
CA MET A 1 -23.54 27.40 0.52
C MET A 1 -22.86 26.28 1.34
N VAL A 2 -23.59 25.27 1.83
CA VAL A 2 -23.06 24.25 2.77
C VAL A 2 -23.37 22.81 2.30
N ASP A 3 -23.62 22.59 1.01
CA ASP A 3 -23.96 21.23 0.49
C ASP A 3 -22.83 20.54 -0.28
N ARG A 4 -21.69 21.21 -0.53
CA ARG A 4 -20.61 20.63 -1.34
C ARG A 4 -19.55 19.87 -0.55
N ALA A 5 -19.51 19.99 0.78
CA ALA A 5 -18.45 19.38 1.58
C ALA A 5 -18.77 17.93 2.03
N SER A 6 -20.04 17.52 2.09
CA SER A 6 -20.40 16.17 2.55
C SER A 6 -20.41 15.12 1.44
N LYS A 7 -20.59 15.51 0.16
CA LYS A 7 -20.57 14.59 -0.98
C LYS A 7 -19.18 14.16 -1.44
N THR A 8 -18.12 14.76 -0.89
CA THR A 8 -16.74 14.55 -1.35
C THR A 8 -16.01 13.41 -0.64
N SER A 9 -16.46 12.99 0.54
CA SER A 9 -15.73 12.01 1.37
C SER A 9 -15.71 10.60 0.75
N GLY A 10 -16.86 10.10 0.27
CA GLY A 10 -16.96 8.79 -0.37
C GLY A 10 -16.26 8.74 -1.74
N GLY A 11 -16.36 9.81 -2.53
CA GLY A 11 -15.73 9.88 -3.86
C GLY A 11 -14.21 9.83 -3.81
N GLY A 12 -13.59 10.57 -2.88
CA GLY A 12 -12.14 10.59 -2.69
C GLY A 12 -11.61 9.24 -2.20
N LEU A 13 -12.28 8.61 -1.23
CA LEU A 13 -11.88 7.32 -0.69
C LEU A 13 -11.94 6.22 -1.76
N ARG A 14 -12.96 6.28 -2.62
CA ARG A 14 -13.14 5.36 -3.75
C ARG A 14 -12.05 5.52 -4.81
N LEU A 15 -11.67 6.76 -5.12
CA LEU A 15 -10.56 7.05 -6.04
C LEU A 15 -9.24 6.48 -5.52
N VAL A 16 -8.93 6.72 -4.24
CA VAL A 16 -7.73 6.19 -3.57
C VAL A 16 -7.73 4.67 -3.59
N GLY A 17 -8.88 4.05 -3.31
CA GLY A 17 -9.03 2.60 -3.36
C GLY A 17 -8.76 2.02 -4.76
N TRP A 18 -9.29 2.64 -5.82
CA TRP A 18 -9.01 2.22 -7.20
C TRP A 18 -7.55 2.39 -7.59
N LEU A 19 -6.90 3.49 -7.16
CA LEU A 19 -5.48 3.70 -7.39
C LEU A 19 -4.64 2.61 -6.73
N LEU A 20 -4.96 2.23 -5.49
CA LEU A 20 -4.25 1.17 -4.77
C LEU A 20 -4.43 -0.21 -5.41
N VAL A 21 -5.65 -0.53 -5.88
CA VAL A 21 -5.89 -1.77 -6.64
C VAL A 21 -5.09 -1.77 -7.93
N GLY A 22 -5.11 -0.67 -8.69
CA GLY A 22 -4.33 -0.54 -9.92
C GLY A 22 -2.83 -0.68 -9.68
N LEU A 23 -2.29 0.00 -8.67
CA LEU A 23 -0.89 -0.08 -8.28
C LEU A 23 -0.49 -1.48 -7.81
N GLY A 24 -1.35 -2.17 -7.05
CA GLY A 24 -1.10 -3.54 -6.62
C GLY A 24 -1.19 -4.56 -7.76
N LEU A 25 -2.12 -4.38 -8.72
CA LEU A 25 -2.20 -5.22 -9.92
C LEU A 25 -0.98 -5.06 -10.81
N VAL A 26 -0.61 -3.81 -11.06
CA VAL A 26 0.65 -3.47 -11.72
C VAL A 26 1.75 -4.18 -10.95
N GLY A 27 1.83 -3.94 -9.63
CA GLY A 27 2.60 -4.60 -8.55
C GLY A 27 2.99 -6.08 -8.71
N THR A 28 2.17 -6.87 -9.41
CA THR A 28 2.43 -8.29 -9.67
C THR A 28 3.60 -8.55 -10.65
N ILE A 29 3.91 -7.62 -11.55
CA ILE A 29 5.11 -7.62 -12.41
C ILE A 29 6.36 -7.15 -11.63
N GLY A 30 6.81 -7.96 -10.66
CA GLY A 30 7.78 -7.56 -9.62
C GLY A 30 9.04 -6.81 -10.06
N SER A 31 9.51 -6.98 -11.30
CA SER A 31 10.69 -6.28 -11.83
C SER A 31 10.50 -4.75 -11.99
N LEU A 32 9.27 -4.24 -12.07
CA LEU A 32 9.01 -2.84 -12.40
C LEU A 32 9.03 -1.88 -11.18
N TRP A 33 9.00 -2.41 -9.95
CA TRP A 33 9.06 -1.63 -8.70
C TRP A 33 9.96 -2.24 -7.64
N ALA A 34 10.66 -3.34 -7.95
CA ALA A 34 11.59 -3.97 -7.02
C ALA A 34 12.55 -2.95 -6.43
N ASP A 35 13.16 -2.11 -7.27
CA ASP A 35 14.13 -1.10 -6.84
C ASP A 35 13.51 -0.06 -5.89
N GLN A 36 12.29 0.41 -6.17
CA GLN A 36 11.58 1.37 -5.32
C GLN A 36 11.20 0.75 -3.97
N ILE A 37 10.79 -0.52 -3.96
CA ILE A 37 10.50 -1.23 -2.71
C ILE A 37 11.79 -1.48 -1.93
N TRP A 38 12.91 -1.76 -2.60
CA TRP A 38 14.22 -1.89 -1.94
C TRP A 38 14.70 -0.56 -1.34
N VAL A 39 14.47 0.57 -2.02
CA VAL A 39 14.76 1.90 -1.45
C VAL A 39 13.90 2.17 -0.22
N LEU A 40 12.60 1.88 -0.27
CA LEU A 40 11.72 2.01 0.90
C LEU A 40 12.17 1.10 2.05
N TYR A 41 12.58 -0.12 1.72
CA TYR A 41 13.15 -1.07 2.67
C TYR A 41 14.41 -0.53 3.34
N ASP A 42 15.34 0.02 2.57
CA ASP A 42 16.60 0.57 3.08
C ASP A 42 16.36 1.77 4.02
N VAL A 43 15.39 2.63 3.71
CA VAL A 43 14.97 3.71 4.62
C VAL A 43 14.42 3.16 5.93
N ILE A 44 13.57 2.14 5.89
CA ILE A 44 13.03 1.51 7.10
C ILE A 44 14.16 0.83 7.89
N TYR A 45 15.05 0.12 7.20
CA TYR A 45 16.18 -0.59 7.78
C TYR A 45 17.16 0.35 8.48
N SER A 46 17.53 1.46 7.84
CA SER A 46 18.41 2.48 8.40
C SER A 46 17.76 3.28 9.54
N SER A 47 16.43 3.30 9.62
CA SER A 47 15.69 4.09 10.61
C SER A 47 15.58 3.45 12.00
N GLY A 48 15.96 2.18 12.21
CA GLY A 48 15.86 1.59 13.55
C GLY A 48 16.49 0.21 13.75
N ALA A 49 17.06 0.02 14.95
CA ALA A 49 17.65 -1.24 15.42
C ALA A 49 16.69 -2.45 15.38
N THR A 50 15.38 -2.20 15.41
CA THR A 50 14.33 -3.22 15.33
C THR A 50 14.39 -4.01 14.03
N MET A 51 14.72 -3.37 12.91
CA MET A 51 14.71 -4.03 11.60
C MET A 51 15.90 -4.98 11.42
N GLN A 52 17.07 -4.57 11.94
CA GLN A 52 18.28 -5.41 12.00
C GLN A 52 18.06 -6.68 12.83
N TRP A 53 17.30 -6.55 13.94
CA TRP A 53 16.95 -7.69 14.77
C TRP A 53 15.96 -8.64 14.06
N VAL A 54 14.99 -8.10 13.32
CA VAL A 54 14.03 -8.89 12.54
C VAL A 54 14.71 -9.65 11.39
N GLU A 55 15.67 -9.03 10.68
CA GLU A 55 16.46 -9.73 9.65
C GLU A 55 17.27 -10.91 10.21
N SER A 56 17.76 -10.80 11.45
CA SER A 56 18.49 -11.89 12.11
C SER A 56 17.63 -13.15 12.30
N LEU A 57 16.30 -12.99 12.35
CA LEU A 57 15.33 -14.07 12.49
C LEU A 57 14.71 -14.48 11.15
N VAL A 58 14.60 -13.54 10.22
CA VAL A 58 14.00 -13.75 8.89
C VAL A 58 14.95 -13.18 7.84
N PRO A 59 15.88 -14.01 7.30
CA PRO A 59 16.93 -13.56 6.38
C PRO A 59 16.41 -13.05 5.02
N TYR A 60 15.10 -13.17 4.77
CA TYR A 60 14.47 -12.60 3.58
C TYR A 60 13.16 -11.92 3.98
N TYR A 61 13.17 -10.60 4.01
CA TYR A 61 11.98 -9.82 4.35
C TYR A 61 11.01 -9.83 3.16
N PRO A 62 9.85 -10.51 3.24
CA PRO A 62 9.06 -10.83 2.06
C PRO A 62 8.13 -9.68 1.64
N PHE A 63 8.48 -8.44 1.96
CA PHE A 63 7.67 -7.27 1.62
C PHE A 63 7.48 -7.14 0.11
N VAL A 64 8.52 -7.40 -0.67
CA VAL A 64 8.50 -7.25 -2.13
C VAL A 64 7.39 -8.11 -2.78
N PRO A 65 7.29 -9.43 -2.52
CA PRO A 65 6.21 -10.25 -3.10
C PRO A 65 4.82 -10.01 -2.48
N PHE A 66 4.72 -9.54 -1.23
CA PHE A 66 3.41 -9.38 -0.56
C PHE A 66 2.81 -7.98 -0.66
N PHE A 67 3.60 -6.96 -0.97
CA PHE A 67 3.12 -5.59 -1.15
C PHE A 67 2.00 -5.47 -2.20
N PRO A 68 2.07 -6.15 -3.37
CA PRO A 68 1.00 -6.13 -4.36
C PRO A 68 -0.34 -6.63 -3.80
N VAL A 69 -0.29 -7.74 -3.06
CA VAL A 69 -1.47 -8.36 -2.43
C VAL A 69 -2.06 -7.42 -1.37
N PHE A 70 -1.20 -6.83 -0.54
CA PHE A 70 -1.62 -5.84 0.45
C PHE A 70 -2.30 -4.63 -0.19
N ALA A 71 -1.69 -4.04 -1.23
CA ALA A 71 -2.23 -2.88 -1.93
C ALA A 71 -3.60 -3.17 -2.56
N ILE A 72 -3.77 -4.35 -3.17
CA ILE A 72 -5.06 -4.79 -3.72
C ILE A 72 -6.11 -4.93 -2.61
N MET A 73 -5.78 -5.65 -1.53
CA MET A 73 -6.72 -5.91 -0.43
C MET A 73 -7.13 -4.61 0.27
N PHE A 74 -6.17 -3.73 0.54
CA PHE A 74 -6.44 -2.43 1.17
C PHE A 74 -7.23 -1.50 0.25
N GLY A 75 -6.89 -1.46 -1.04
CA GLY A 75 -7.64 -0.70 -2.04
C GLY A 75 -9.09 -1.17 -2.18
N ALA A 76 -9.30 -2.49 -2.24
CA ALA A 76 -10.64 -3.10 -2.27
C ALA A 76 -11.45 -2.76 -1.00
N TYR A 77 -10.82 -2.82 0.17
CA TYR A 77 -11.44 -2.43 1.43
C TYR A 77 -11.88 -0.96 1.42
N LEU A 78 -11.04 -0.04 0.92
CA LEU A 78 -11.39 1.38 0.81
C LEU A 78 -12.56 1.63 -0.15
N ILE A 79 -12.61 0.90 -1.28
CA ILE A 79 -13.75 0.97 -2.21
C ILE A 79 -15.03 0.53 -1.50
N VAL A 80 -15.03 -0.63 -0.83
CA VAL A 80 -16.22 -1.13 -0.12
C VAL A 80 -16.66 -0.16 0.98
N ARG A 81 -15.71 0.35 1.76
CA ARG A 81 -16.00 1.31 2.83
C ARG A 81 -16.55 2.63 2.30
N SER A 82 -16.14 3.07 1.12
CA SER A 82 -16.66 4.29 0.48
C SER A 82 -18.15 4.19 0.11
N HIS A 83 -18.70 2.97 0.01
CA HIS A 83 -20.12 2.72 -0.23
C HIS A 83 -20.96 2.65 1.05
N GLN A 84 -20.33 2.46 2.20
CA GLN A 84 -20.99 2.35 3.51
C GLN A 84 -21.04 3.70 4.27
N GLN A 85 -20.48 4.76 3.69
CA GLN A 85 -20.51 6.14 4.18
C GLN A 85 -21.51 6.98 3.40
#